data_AF-A0A953RM78-F1
#
_entry.id   AF-A0A953RM78-F1
#
_cell.length_a   1.000
_cell.length_b   1.000
_cell.length_c   1.000
_cell.angle_alpha   90.00
_cell.angle_beta   90.00
_cell.angle_gamma   90.00
#
_symmetry.space_group_name_H-M   'P 1'
#
loop_
_entity.id
_entity.type
_entity.pdbx_description
1 polymer ?
#
loop_
_entity_poly.entity_id
_entity_poly.type
_entity_poly.pdbx_seq_one_letter_code
_entity_poly.pdbx_strand_id
1 'polypeptide(L)'
;MREPKRLLWIVAALTVAAGAAAAEDGFALRDGDRVVFFGDSITDQRLYTTFAETYVVTRFPRLNVSFVHSGWGGDRVTGGAGGPIDVRIWRDVLPYNPTVLTIMLGMNDGRYRAFDQTIFDEFSTGFKHIVDSVKRQVPGIRVTVIQPSPYDDVTRAPLFEGGYNQVLLRFSDFLKQLAADQKLGLADLNTSVVAALQKANAADPTAAARLIPDRVHPIAAVHLLMAEALLRAWNAPAVVTDVEIDAARKEPVRQGNTHITSLHAAKGLTWVQTDEALPMPVDMRDPNVALALRSSDFVEALNQQALKVRGLAAGNYTVRIDGEPAGAFTAEQLASGINLADLPTPMARQAAEVHALTLRHNNIHAARWRQIQVPLEKDNTPHLLKALDALDELEADLLKEQRAAVQPRPRLYEVVPE
;
A
#
# COMPACT_ATOMS: atom_id res chain seq x y z
N MET A 1 -11.46 -72.56 15.27
CA MET A 1 -10.62 -71.36 15.55
C MET A 1 -10.69 -70.45 14.34
N ARG A 2 -10.58 -69.12 14.50
CA ARG A 2 -10.68 -68.14 13.39
C ARG A 2 -9.29 -67.56 13.07
N GLU A 3 -8.95 -67.44 11.79
CA GLU A 3 -7.76 -66.71 11.35
C GLU A 3 -7.99 -65.19 11.39
N PRO A 4 -6.94 -64.38 11.69
CA PRO A 4 -7.03 -62.93 11.64
C PRO A 4 -6.88 -62.40 10.21
N LYS A 5 -7.93 -61.75 9.68
CA LYS A 5 -7.84 -61.01 8.42
C LYS A 5 -6.88 -59.83 8.59
N ARG A 6 -5.82 -59.76 7.77
CA ARG A 6 -4.95 -58.58 7.68
C ARG A 6 -5.71 -57.44 6.99
N LEU A 7 -5.99 -56.36 7.72
CA LEU A 7 -6.60 -55.15 7.17
C LEU A 7 -5.50 -54.27 6.57
N LEU A 8 -5.50 -54.08 5.26
CA LEU A 8 -4.56 -53.20 4.58
C LEU A 8 -5.05 -51.74 4.68
N TRP A 9 -4.37 -50.92 5.47
CA TRP A 9 -4.64 -49.48 5.53
C TRP A 9 -4.00 -48.78 4.34
N ILE A 10 -4.80 -48.48 3.32
CA ILE A 10 -4.40 -47.60 2.22
C ILE A 10 -4.45 -46.16 2.74
N VAL A 11 -3.29 -45.60 3.09
CA VAL A 11 -3.16 -44.17 3.39
C VAL A 11 -3.24 -43.41 2.08
N ALA A 12 -4.41 -42.86 1.77
CA ALA A 12 -4.59 -41.96 0.65
C ALA A 12 -3.87 -40.64 0.93
N ALA A 13 -2.70 -40.46 0.32
CA ALA A 13 -1.94 -39.21 0.41
C ALA A 13 -2.67 -38.10 -0.35
N LEU A 14 -3.45 -37.29 0.38
CA LEU A 14 -4.03 -36.05 -0.13
C LEU A 14 -2.91 -35.04 -0.39
N THR A 15 -2.37 -35.06 -1.62
CA THR A 15 -1.50 -34.02 -2.14
C THR A 15 -2.30 -32.73 -2.31
N VAL A 16 -2.36 -31.93 -1.24
CA VAL A 16 -2.80 -30.53 -1.34
C VAL A 16 -1.82 -29.82 -2.26
N ALA A 17 -2.24 -29.57 -3.49
CA ALA A 17 -1.51 -28.74 -4.43
C ALA A 17 -1.60 -27.29 -3.95
N ALA A 18 -0.73 -26.93 -2.99
CA ALA A 18 -0.51 -25.56 -2.58
C ALA A 18 0.08 -24.81 -3.77
N GLY A 19 -0.81 -24.19 -4.56
CA GLY A 19 -0.44 -23.28 -5.64
C GLY A 19 0.18 -22.03 -5.02
N ALA A 20 1.47 -22.11 -4.71
CA ALA A 20 2.25 -20.98 -4.25
C ALA A 20 2.19 -19.90 -5.33
N ALA A 21 1.41 -18.86 -5.07
CA ALA A 21 1.50 -17.62 -5.82
C ALA A 21 2.92 -17.09 -5.60
N ALA A 22 3.77 -17.20 -6.63
CA ALA A 22 5.11 -16.65 -6.56
C ALA A 22 4.98 -15.14 -6.35
N ALA A 23 5.43 -14.67 -5.19
CA ALA A 23 5.82 -13.27 -5.07
C ALA A 23 6.95 -13.06 -6.09
N GLU A 24 6.83 -12.01 -6.93
CA GLU A 24 7.84 -11.72 -7.95
C GLU A 24 9.23 -11.59 -7.32
N ASP A 25 10.27 -12.08 -8.00
CA ASP A 25 11.63 -12.24 -7.47
C ASP A 25 12.22 -10.90 -6.94
N GLY A 26 12.03 -10.67 -5.64
CA GLY A 26 12.51 -9.48 -4.94
C GLY A 26 11.48 -8.79 -4.03
N PHE A 27 10.17 -9.03 -4.21
CA PHE A 27 9.15 -8.37 -3.38
C PHE A 27 9.29 -8.78 -1.90
N ALA A 28 9.17 -7.81 -1.00
CA ALA A 28 9.50 -8.02 0.41
C ALA A 28 8.45 -8.83 1.18
N LEU A 29 7.15 -8.66 0.90
CA LEU A 29 6.10 -9.39 1.62
C LEU A 29 5.87 -10.79 1.02
N ARG A 30 5.42 -11.71 1.87
CA ARG A 30 5.34 -13.15 1.62
C ARG A 30 4.00 -13.70 2.07
N ASP A 31 3.64 -14.87 1.58
CA ASP A 31 2.44 -15.57 2.04
C ASP A 31 2.53 -15.91 3.53
N GLY A 32 1.46 -15.64 4.27
CA GLY A 32 1.38 -15.78 5.73
C GLY A 32 1.96 -14.61 6.54
N ASP A 33 2.38 -13.50 5.90
CA ASP A 33 2.89 -12.33 6.61
C ASP A 33 1.80 -11.60 7.42
N ARG A 34 2.23 -11.07 8.57
CA ARG A 34 1.43 -10.22 9.45
C ARG A 34 2.21 -8.93 9.66
N VAL A 35 1.73 -7.85 9.05
CA VAL A 35 2.37 -6.54 9.01
C VAL A 35 1.76 -5.64 10.07
N VAL A 36 2.56 -5.13 11.00
CA VAL A 36 2.15 -4.04 11.90
C VAL A 36 2.78 -2.74 11.39
N PHE A 37 1.97 -1.72 11.17
CA PHE A 37 2.42 -0.34 10.96
C PHE A 37 2.43 0.40 12.30
N PHE A 38 3.61 0.75 12.81
CA PHE A 38 3.77 1.41 14.11
C PHE A 38 4.33 2.83 13.95
N GLY A 39 3.77 3.80 14.69
CA GLY A 39 4.21 5.19 14.60
C GLY A 39 3.29 6.20 15.32
N ASP A 40 3.47 7.46 14.97
CA ASP A 40 2.79 8.61 15.60
C ASP A 40 1.42 8.96 14.97
N SER A 41 1.00 10.24 15.08
CA SER A 41 -0.25 10.77 14.50
C SER A 41 -0.36 10.55 12.99
N ILE A 42 0.74 10.58 12.25
CA ILE A 42 0.72 10.40 10.80
C ILE A 42 0.42 8.92 10.44
N THR A 43 0.72 7.99 11.35
CA THR A 43 0.27 6.59 11.27
C THR A 43 -1.14 6.42 11.85
N ASP A 44 -1.54 7.18 12.89
CA ASP A 44 -2.91 7.18 13.47
C ASP A 44 -3.96 7.70 12.44
N GLN A 45 -3.55 8.51 11.44
CA GLN A 45 -4.37 8.85 10.27
C GLN A 45 -4.77 7.62 9.41
N ARG A 46 -4.01 6.51 9.50
CA ARG A 46 -4.17 5.25 8.73
C ARG A 46 -4.12 5.36 7.20
N LEU A 47 -3.79 6.52 6.62
CA LEU A 47 -3.86 6.77 5.17
C LEU A 47 -2.76 6.02 4.37
N TYR A 48 -1.47 6.37 4.50
CA TYR A 48 -0.40 5.71 3.72
C TYR A 48 -0.36 4.20 3.95
N THR A 49 -0.66 3.77 5.17
CA THR A 49 -0.75 2.37 5.56
C THR A 49 -1.90 1.65 4.85
N THR A 50 -3.08 2.27 4.73
CA THR A 50 -4.24 1.68 4.03
C THR A 50 -4.00 1.66 2.52
N PHE A 51 -3.29 2.64 1.96
CA PHE A 51 -2.86 2.61 0.56
C PHE A 51 -1.83 1.50 0.31
N ALA A 52 -0.85 1.31 1.19
CA ALA A 52 0.12 0.22 1.10
C ALA A 52 -0.56 -1.17 1.18
N GLU A 53 -1.47 -1.37 2.12
CA GLU A 53 -2.32 -2.58 2.17
C GLU A 53 -3.15 -2.74 0.89
N THR A 54 -3.87 -1.69 0.47
CA THR A 54 -4.75 -1.74 -0.71
C THR A 54 -3.97 -2.16 -1.93
N TYR A 55 -2.77 -1.60 -2.15
CA TYR A 55 -1.88 -2.01 -3.23
C TYR A 55 -1.52 -3.51 -3.14
N VAL A 56 -1.16 -4.02 -1.96
CA VAL A 56 -0.78 -5.44 -1.82
C VAL A 56 -1.97 -6.36 -2.12
N VAL A 57 -3.17 -5.98 -1.66
CA VAL A 57 -4.39 -6.73 -1.92
C VAL A 57 -4.77 -6.68 -3.40
N THR A 58 -4.73 -5.51 -4.06
CA THR A 58 -5.08 -5.37 -5.49
C THR A 58 -4.02 -5.95 -6.43
N ARG A 59 -2.73 -5.83 -6.11
CA ARG A 59 -1.62 -6.33 -6.94
C ARG A 59 -1.39 -7.83 -6.76
N PHE A 60 -1.67 -8.37 -5.58
CA PHE A 60 -1.49 -9.79 -5.29
C PHE A 60 -2.76 -10.41 -4.68
N PRO A 61 -3.85 -10.58 -5.46
CA PRO A 61 -5.16 -11.09 -4.96
C PRO A 61 -5.10 -12.43 -4.20
N ARG A 62 -4.07 -13.25 -4.48
CA ARG A 62 -3.82 -14.56 -3.88
C ARG A 62 -2.84 -14.55 -2.69
N LEU A 63 -2.17 -13.44 -2.38
CA LEU A 63 -1.16 -13.38 -1.32
C LEU A 63 -1.82 -13.14 0.05
N ASN A 64 -1.67 -14.09 0.95
CA ASN A 64 -2.31 -14.07 2.27
C ASN A 64 -1.46 -13.23 3.25
N VAL A 65 -1.74 -11.93 3.28
CA VAL A 65 -1.13 -10.96 4.21
C VAL A 65 -2.23 -10.28 5.01
N SER A 66 -2.00 -10.09 6.32
CA SER A 66 -2.84 -9.25 7.18
C SER A 66 -2.07 -8.00 7.64
N PHE A 67 -2.80 -6.90 7.85
CA PHE A 67 -2.26 -5.60 8.21
C PHE A 67 -2.90 -5.08 9.49
N VAL A 68 -2.13 -4.35 10.31
CA VAL A 68 -2.59 -3.75 11.58
C VAL A 68 -1.98 -2.36 11.73
N HIS A 69 -2.77 -1.41 12.24
CA HIS A 69 -2.51 0.02 12.11
C HIS A 69 -2.33 0.72 13.47
N SER A 70 -1.20 0.47 14.13
CA SER A 70 -0.91 0.78 15.54
C SER A 70 -0.35 2.20 15.79
N GLY A 71 -0.89 3.20 15.10
CA GLY A 71 -0.51 4.61 15.27
C GLY A 71 -1.03 5.26 16.56
N TRP A 72 -0.34 6.27 17.10
CA TRP A 72 -0.85 7.04 18.25
C TRP A 72 -0.53 8.54 18.14
N GLY A 73 -1.54 9.39 18.25
CA GLY A 73 -1.36 10.84 18.20
C GLY A 73 -0.30 11.38 19.18
N GLY A 74 0.68 12.12 18.66
CA GLY A 74 1.74 12.77 19.46
C GLY A 74 2.82 11.82 20.01
N ASP A 75 2.90 10.58 19.51
CA ASP A 75 3.92 9.63 19.95
C ASP A 75 5.35 10.06 19.57
N ARG A 76 6.29 9.63 20.40
CA ARG A 76 7.75 9.78 20.26
C ARG A 76 8.40 8.44 20.58
N VAL A 77 9.71 8.29 20.40
CA VAL A 77 10.44 7.08 20.80
C VAL A 77 10.38 6.78 22.31
N THR A 78 9.87 7.71 23.12
CA THR A 78 9.60 7.54 24.56
C THR A 78 8.14 7.21 24.89
N GLY A 79 7.22 7.31 23.93
CA GLY A 79 5.77 7.28 24.13
C GLY A 79 5.10 8.66 23.99
N GLY A 80 3.79 8.74 24.25
CA GLY A 80 2.96 9.90 23.86
C GLY A 80 1.64 10.05 24.61
N ALA A 81 0.56 10.38 23.88
CA ALA A 81 -0.79 10.60 24.43
C ALA A 81 -1.72 9.35 24.49
N GLY A 82 -1.25 8.24 23.83
CA GLY A 82 -0.88 5.45 24.12
C GLY A 82 -0.34 4.60 25.35
N GLY A 83 0.97 4.65 25.63
CA GLY A 83 1.63 4.42 26.91
C GLY A 83 3.05 5.00 26.83
N PRO A 84 3.92 4.75 27.82
CA PRO A 84 5.36 4.69 27.58
C PRO A 84 5.68 3.68 26.47
N ILE A 85 6.79 3.85 25.75
CA ILE A 85 7.06 3.09 24.52
C ILE A 85 7.03 1.55 24.69
N ASP A 86 7.49 1.01 25.83
CA ASP A 86 7.44 -0.44 26.08
C ASP A 86 6.00 -0.96 26.28
N VAL A 87 5.09 -0.13 26.80
CA VAL A 87 3.66 -0.45 26.87
C VAL A 87 3.05 -0.44 25.46
N ARG A 88 3.46 0.50 24.60
CA ARG A 88 3.07 0.51 23.17
C ARG A 88 3.49 -0.79 22.48
N ILE A 89 4.74 -1.21 22.64
CA ILE A 89 5.25 -2.46 22.04
C ILE A 89 4.45 -3.65 22.56
N TRP A 90 4.30 -3.78 23.88
CA TRP A 90 3.64 -4.94 24.50
C TRP A 90 2.15 -5.06 24.16
N ARG A 91 1.42 -3.93 24.10
CA ARG A 91 -0.03 -3.93 23.88
C ARG A 91 -0.43 -3.79 22.41
N ASP A 92 0.32 -3.00 21.63
CA ASP A 92 -0.09 -2.55 20.29
C ASP A 92 0.79 -3.14 19.16
N VAL A 93 1.80 -3.96 19.47
CA VAL A 93 2.63 -4.66 18.46
C VAL A 93 2.66 -6.17 18.71
N LEU A 94 3.05 -6.63 19.90
CA LEU A 94 3.24 -8.06 20.18
C LEU A 94 1.98 -8.94 20.02
N PRO A 95 0.75 -8.53 20.40
CA PRO A 95 -0.42 -9.42 20.35
C PRO A 95 -0.83 -9.83 18.93
N TYR A 96 -0.43 -9.04 17.93
CA TYR A 96 -0.65 -9.33 16.50
C TYR A 96 0.36 -10.33 15.92
N ASN A 97 1.31 -10.82 16.75
CA ASN A 97 2.34 -11.79 16.40
C ASN A 97 3.08 -11.45 15.08
N PRO A 98 3.57 -10.21 14.87
CA PRO A 98 4.01 -9.72 13.57
C PRO A 98 5.19 -10.51 12.99
N THR A 99 5.18 -10.75 11.68
CA THR A 99 6.36 -11.19 10.92
C THR A 99 7.10 -10.00 10.30
N VAL A 100 6.38 -8.89 10.09
CA VAL A 100 6.90 -7.62 9.56
C VAL A 100 6.41 -6.48 10.45
N LEU A 101 7.31 -5.54 10.77
CA LEU A 101 6.98 -4.30 11.48
C LEU A 101 7.53 -3.11 10.69
N THR A 102 6.72 -2.08 10.48
CA THR A 102 7.25 -0.76 10.10
C THR A 102 7.28 0.17 11.30
N ILE A 103 8.30 1.03 11.40
CA ILE A 103 8.40 2.04 12.46
C ILE A 103 8.59 3.42 11.82
N MET A 104 7.61 4.32 11.97
CA MET A 104 7.72 5.74 11.59
C MET A 104 7.53 6.63 12.82
N LEU A 105 8.64 7.15 13.34
CA LEU A 105 8.71 8.11 14.46
C LEU A 105 9.82 9.13 14.14
N GLY A 106 9.73 10.33 14.72
CA GLY A 106 10.70 11.42 14.51
C GLY A 106 10.03 12.81 14.43
N MET A 107 8.81 12.89 13.92
CA MET A 107 8.10 14.16 13.69
C MET A 107 7.84 14.93 15.01
N ASN A 108 7.41 14.24 16.06
CA ASN A 108 7.24 14.86 17.38
C ASN A 108 8.56 14.91 18.17
N ASP A 109 9.48 13.99 17.90
CA ASP A 109 10.72 13.79 18.66
C ASP A 109 11.64 15.01 18.61
N GLY A 110 11.75 15.67 17.45
CA GLY A 110 12.52 16.90 17.28
C GLY A 110 11.90 18.13 17.97
N ARG A 111 10.71 18.00 18.57
CA ARG A 111 10.01 19.04 19.36
C ARG A 111 9.84 20.40 18.63
N TYR A 112 9.67 20.35 17.31
CA TYR A 112 9.38 21.50 16.42
C TYR A 112 10.33 22.70 16.58
N ARG A 113 11.63 22.43 16.77
CA ARG A 113 12.69 23.43 17.01
C ARG A 113 13.96 23.11 16.22
N ALA A 114 14.92 24.04 16.22
CA ALA A 114 16.25 23.82 15.66
C ALA A 114 16.99 22.64 16.32
N PHE A 115 17.95 22.06 15.60
CA PHE A 115 18.67 20.86 16.05
C PHE A 115 19.32 21.03 17.44
N ASP A 116 19.06 20.06 18.32
CA ASP A 116 19.60 19.96 19.68
C ASP A 116 20.16 18.55 19.86
N GLN A 117 21.43 18.44 20.27
CA GLN A 117 22.11 17.15 20.41
C GLN A 117 21.43 16.25 21.45
N THR A 118 20.94 16.81 22.56
CA THR A 118 20.24 16.07 23.62
C THR A 118 18.95 15.42 23.10
N ILE A 119 18.25 16.12 22.20
CA ILE A 119 17.02 15.63 21.57
C ILE A 119 17.35 14.55 20.52
N PHE A 120 18.43 14.72 19.76
CA PHE A 120 18.94 13.69 18.86
C PHE A 120 19.40 12.42 19.61
N ASP A 121 20.04 12.58 20.77
CA ASP A 121 20.49 11.47 21.61
C ASP A 121 19.31 10.72 22.24
N GLU A 122 18.25 11.44 22.66
CA GLU A 122 16.96 10.86 23.09
C GLU A 122 16.31 10.06 21.94
N PHE A 123 16.19 10.68 20.76
CA PHE A 123 15.62 10.04 19.56
C PHE A 123 16.38 8.77 19.16
N SER A 124 17.69 8.87 18.95
CA SER A 124 18.52 7.76 18.47
C SER A 124 18.61 6.60 19.46
N THR A 125 18.74 6.89 20.76
CA THR A 125 18.74 5.88 21.81
C THR A 125 17.39 5.18 21.92
N GLY A 126 16.29 5.95 21.94
CA GLY A 126 14.93 5.40 22.03
C GLY A 126 14.55 4.57 20.80
N PHE A 127 14.85 5.03 19.59
CA PHE A 127 14.55 4.28 18.37
C PHE A 127 15.32 2.96 18.31
N LYS A 128 16.60 2.96 18.72
CA LYS A 128 17.38 1.74 18.87
C LYS A 128 16.76 0.80 19.91
N HIS A 129 16.31 1.31 21.06
CA HIS A 129 15.63 0.53 22.09
C HIS A 129 14.35 -0.15 21.55
N ILE A 130 13.54 0.53 20.74
CA ILE A 130 12.36 -0.09 20.09
C ILE A 130 12.78 -1.29 19.23
N VAL A 131 13.78 -1.11 18.36
CA VAL A 131 14.27 -2.18 17.47
C VAL A 131 14.87 -3.36 18.26
N ASP A 132 15.69 -3.08 19.27
CA ASP A 132 16.35 -4.08 20.12
C ASP A 132 15.35 -4.81 21.04
N SER A 133 14.27 -4.14 21.45
CA SER A 133 13.18 -4.71 22.24
C SER A 133 12.33 -5.64 21.37
N VAL A 134 11.83 -5.16 20.22
CA VAL A 134 10.99 -5.96 19.31
C VAL A 134 11.72 -7.19 18.78
N LYS A 135 12.98 -7.06 18.33
CA LYS A 135 13.79 -8.20 17.86
C LYS A 135 14.03 -9.27 18.93
N ARG A 136 14.03 -8.89 20.20
CA ARG A 136 14.19 -9.80 21.35
C ARG A 136 12.90 -10.53 21.68
N GLN A 137 11.77 -9.85 21.60
CA GLN A 137 10.44 -10.43 21.86
C GLN A 137 9.94 -11.29 20.69
N VAL A 138 10.31 -10.96 19.45
CA VAL A 138 9.89 -11.66 18.22
C VAL A 138 11.11 -12.06 17.38
N PRO A 139 11.78 -13.18 17.71
CA PRO A 139 12.94 -13.65 16.96
C PRO A 139 12.60 -13.88 15.47
N GLY A 140 13.40 -13.30 14.57
CA GLY A 140 13.22 -13.42 13.12
C GLY A 140 12.25 -12.41 12.49
N ILE A 141 11.66 -11.49 13.27
CA ILE A 141 10.86 -10.39 12.72
C ILE A 141 11.66 -9.50 11.77
N ARG A 142 11.02 -9.08 10.67
CA ARG A 142 11.62 -8.19 9.66
C ARG A 142 11.13 -6.77 9.90
N VAL A 143 12.04 -5.89 10.31
CA VAL A 143 11.70 -4.49 10.60
C VAL A 143 12.09 -3.61 9.42
N THR A 144 11.18 -2.77 8.96
CA THR A 144 11.44 -1.64 8.05
C THR A 144 11.39 -0.34 8.87
N VAL A 145 12.51 0.35 8.99
CA VAL A 145 12.52 1.68 9.60
C VAL A 145 12.18 2.72 8.53
N ILE A 146 11.27 3.62 8.87
CA ILE A 146 10.74 4.63 7.96
C ILE A 146 11.33 5.98 8.36
N GLN A 147 12.06 6.59 7.44
CA GLN A 147 12.55 7.96 7.58
C GLN A 147 11.35 8.92 7.58
N PRO A 148 11.23 9.87 8.54
CA PRO A 148 10.04 10.70 8.70
C PRO A 148 9.61 11.41 7.42
N SER A 149 8.30 11.32 7.11
CA SER A 149 7.66 12.19 6.12
C SER A 149 7.92 13.67 6.44
N PRO A 150 7.98 14.56 5.44
CA PRO A 150 8.58 15.86 5.64
C PRO A 150 7.69 16.82 6.41
N TYR A 151 8.35 17.71 7.16
CA TYR A 151 7.71 18.93 7.61
C TYR A 151 7.68 19.94 6.47
N ASP A 152 6.55 20.61 6.25
CA ASP A 152 6.41 21.51 5.10
C ASP A 152 7.08 22.87 5.34
N ASP A 153 8.37 22.90 5.07
CA ASP A 153 9.21 24.08 4.84
C ASP A 153 9.38 24.36 3.31
N VAL A 154 8.57 23.74 2.44
CA VAL A 154 8.70 23.82 0.97
C VAL A 154 7.71 24.81 0.38
N THR A 155 6.42 24.69 0.73
CA THR A 155 5.37 25.61 0.22
C THR A 155 5.26 26.88 1.07
N ARG A 156 5.98 26.95 2.19
CA ARG A 156 5.91 28.00 3.21
C ARG A 156 7.30 28.22 3.82
N ALA A 157 7.64 29.48 4.10
CA ALA A 157 8.92 29.83 4.70
C ALA A 157 9.19 29.07 6.02
N PRO A 158 10.43 28.64 6.29
CA PRO A 158 10.82 28.01 7.56
C PRO A 158 10.46 28.83 8.80
N LEU A 159 10.15 28.15 9.92
CA LEU A 159 9.89 28.82 11.21
C LEU A 159 11.17 29.28 11.95
N PHE A 160 12.33 28.76 11.54
CA PHE A 160 13.66 29.12 12.05
C PHE A 160 14.73 28.77 10.99
N GLU A 161 15.97 29.21 11.19
CA GLU A 161 17.07 28.99 10.24
C GLU A 161 17.31 27.50 9.92
N GLY A 162 17.34 27.15 8.63
CA GLY A 162 17.43 25.77 8.15
C GLY A 162 16.09 25.01 8.12
N GLY A 163 15.11 25.38 8.95
CA GLY A 163 13.80 24.72 9.01
C GLY A 163 13.79 23.39 9.75
N TYR A 164 12.60 22.89 10.05
CA TYR A 164 12.41 21.66 10.82
C TYR A 164 12.63 20.41 9.97
N ASN A 165 12.39 20.46 8.65
CA ASN A 165 12.69 19.30 7.81
C ASN A 165 14.19 18.96 7.77
N GLN A 166 15.09 19.94 7.98
CA GLN A 166 16.53 19.67 8.13
C GLN A 166 16.90 19.00 9.47
N VAL A 167 16.03 19.08 10.48
CA VAL A 167 16.17 18.28 11.72
C VAL A 167 15.69 16.86 11.47
N LEU A 168 14.56 16.69 10.76
CA LEU A 168 14.06 15.38 10.35
C LEU A 168 15.05 14.64 9.44
N LEU A 169 15.72 15.33 8.50
CA LEU A 169 16.74 14.70 7.65
C LEU A 169 17.96 14.18 8.46
N ARG A 170 18.37 14.85 9.54
CA ARG A 170 19.40 14.33 10.45
C ARG A 170 18.94 13.07 11.20
N PHE A 171 17.65 12.99 11.54
CA PHE A 171 17.06 11.78 12.11
C PHE A 171 17.00 10.66 11.05
N SER A 172 16.67 10.99 9.81
CA SER A 172 16.69 10.09 8.65
C SER A 172 18.09 9.51 8.38
N ASP A 173 19.16 10.32 8.50
CA ASP A 173 20.55 9.84 8.38
C ASP A 173 20.91 8.83 9.48
N PHE A 174 20.50 9.08 10.73
CA PHE A 174 20.65 8.10 11.81
C PHE A 174 19.88 6.80 11.51
N LEU A 175 18.63 6.88 11.05
CA LEU A 175 17.83 5.69 10.71
C LEU A 175 18.44 4.88 9.56
N LYS A 176 19.07 5.55 8.60
CA LYS A 176 19.83 4.92 7.50
C LYS A 176 21.05 4.17 8.00
N GLN A 177 21.81 4.76 8.93
CA GLN A 177 22.94 4.10 9.58
C GLN A 177 22.47 2.91 10.44
N LEU A 178 21.44 3.10 11.27
CA LEU A 178 20.84 2.05 12.09
C LEU A 178 20.35 0.89 11.21
N ALA A 179 19.71 1.16 10.07
CA ALA A 179 19.26 0.15 9.14
C ALA A 179 20.41 -0.68 8.55
N ALA A 180 21.54 -0.05 8.21
CA ALA A 180 22.73 -0.76 7.74
C ALA A 180 23.34 -1.63 8.84
N ASP A 181 23.59 -1.08 10.03
CA ASP A 181 24.21 -1.78 11.17
C ASP A 181 23.37 -2.97 11.66
N GLN A 182 22.04 -2.80 11.69
CA GLN A 182 21.10 -3.80 12.19
C GLN A 182 20.46 -4.68 11.11
N LYS A 183 20.82 -4.48 9.83
CA LYS A 183 20.25 -5.18 8.66
C LYS A 183 18.72 -5.10 8.59
N LEU A 184 18.20 -3.88 8.71
CA LEU A 184 16.78 -3.55 8.63
C LEU A 184 16.41 -3.18 7.18
N GLY A 185 15.13 -3.23 6.84
CA GLY A 185 14.61 -2.47 5.70
C GLY A 185 14.63 -0.98 6.01
N LEU A 186 14.73 -0.14 4.97
CA LEU A 186 14.74 1.32 5.08
C LEU A 186 13.81 1.91 4.01
N ALA A 187 12.89 2.80 4.39
CA ALA A 187 12.05 3.55 3.45
C ALA A 187 12.24 5.05 3.62
N ASP A 188 12.40 5.78 2.51
CA ASP A 188 12.54 7.24 2.47
C ASP A 188 11.22 7.91 2.06
N LEU A 189 10.41 8.29 3.05
CA LEU A 189 9.17 9.04 2.84
C LEU A 189 9.39 10.57 2.81
N ASN A 190 10.63 11.04 2.96
CA ASN A 190 10.96 12.47 2.93
C ASN A 190 11.24 12.93 1.51
N THR A 191 12.20 12.28 0.83
CA THR A 191 12.77 12.75 -0.44
C THR A 191 11.74 12.83 -1.57
N SER A 192 10.92 11.80 -1.78
CA SER A 192 9.91 11.78 -2.85
C SER A 192 8.81 12.83 -2.62
N VAL A 193 8.34 12.95 -1.37
CA VAL A 193 7.32 13.93 -0.99
C VAL A 193 7.85 15.36 -1.11
N VAL A 194 9.09 15.64 -0.69
CA VAL A 194 9.73 16.96 -0.88
C VAL A 194 9.86 17.31 -2.37
N ALA A 195 10.29 16.37 -3.21
CA ALA A 195 10.40 16.59 -4.65
C ALA A 195 9.02 16.86 -5.31
N ALA A 196 7.97 16.14 -4.86
CA ALA A 196 6.61 16.38 -5.31
C ALA A 196 6.05 17.73 -4.82
N LEU A 197 6.30 18.11 -3.55
CA LEU A 197 5.92 19.43 -3.03
C LEU A 197 6.61 20.57 -3.79
N GLN A 198 7.90 20.41 -4.16
CA GLN A 198 8.63 21.41 -4.95
C GLN A 198 8.01 21.62 -6.33
N LYS A 199 7.71 20.52 -7.06
CA LYS A 199 7.03 20.58 -8.36
C LYS A 199 5.61 21.13 -8.25
N ALA A 200 4.84 20.70 -7.26
CA ALA A 200 3.48 21.18 -7.00
C ALA A 200 3.47 22.69 -6.69
N ASN A 201 4.39 23.15 -5.85
CA ASN A 201 4.53 24.56 -5.47
C ASN A 201 5.00 25.45 -6.63
N ALA A 202 5.80 24.91 -7.56
CA ALA A 202 6.16 25.60 -8.79
C ALA A 202 4.99 25.72 -9.79
N ALA A 203 3.99 24.83 -9.71
CA ALA A 203 2.82 24.84 -10.59
C ALA A 203 1.63 25.64 -10.00
N ASP A 204 1.30 25.44 -8.72
CA ASP A 204 0.30 26.20 -7.97
C ASP A 204 0.67 26.22 -6.46
N PRO A 205 1.28 27.31 -5.96
CA PRO A 205 1.60 27.47 -4.54
C PRO A 205 0.39 27.39 -3.61
N THR A 206 -0.80 27.80 -4.08
CA THR A 206 -2.02 27.87 -3.27
C THR A 206 -2.65 26.50 -3.08
N ALA A 207 -2.58 25.64 -4.10
CA ALA A 207 -2.95 24.24 -3.99
C ALA A 207 -1.87 23.41 -3.27
N ALA A 208 -0.58 23.65 -3.55
CA ALA A 208 0.52 22.95 -2.90
C ALA A 208 0.48 23.13 -1.37
N ALA A 209 0.24 24.35 -0.88
CA ALA A 209 0.11 24.65 0.55
C ALA A 209 -1.13 24.04 1.25
N ARG A 210 -1.93 23.22 0.53
CA ARG A 210 -3.02 22.40 1.08
C ARG A 210 -2.67 20.90 1.14
N LEU A 211 -1.55 20.49 0.55
CA LEU A 211 -1.10 19.09 0.55
C LEU A 211 -0.63 18.63 1.94
N ILE A 212 -0.06 19.55 2.73
CA ILE A 212 0.23 19.36 4.17
C ILE A 212 -0.31 20.59 4.95
N PRO A 213 -1.63 20.64 5.27
CA PRO A 213 -2.32 21.85 5.71
C PRO A 213 -1.69 22.56 6.92
N ASP A 214 -1.18 21.82 7.91
CA ASP A 214 -0.55 22.33 9.13
C ASP A 214 0.98 22.19 9.15
N ARG A 215 1.58 21.80 8.01
CA ARG A 215 2.99 21.38 7.83
C ARG A 215 3.39 20.04 8.45
N VAL A 216 2.49 19.34 9.16
CA VAL A 216 2.81 18.10 9.90
C VAL A 216 2.04 16.90 9.35
N HIS A 217 0.73 17.03 9.13
CA HIS A 217 -0.17 15.94 8.77
C HIS A 217 -0.58 16.06 7.30
N PRO A 218 -0.09 15.17 6.41
CA PRO A 218 -0.45 15.23 5.00
C PRO A 218 -1.89 14.79 4.75
N ILE A 219 -2.48 15.25 3.64
CA ILE A 219 -3.78 14.74 3.16
C ILE A 219 -3.60 13.47 2.32
N ALA A 220 -4.70 12.78 2.01
CA ALA A 220 -4.71 11.51 1.26
C ALA A 220 -3.86 11.55 -0.04
N ALA A 221 -3.88 12.67 -0.77
CA ALA A 221 -3.07 12.87 -1.98
C ALA A 221 -1.55 12.70 -1.77
N VAL A 222 -1.02 13.09 -0.61
CA VAL A 222 0.41 12.92 -0.26
C VAL A 222 0.65 11.55 0.38
N HIS A 223 -0.32 11.03 1.13
CA HIS A 223 -0.24 9.67 1.68
C HIS A 223 -0.16 8.58 0.60
N LEU A 224 -0.62 8.85 -0.63
CA LEU A 224 -0.33 8.01 -1.81
C LEU A 224 1.18 7.96 -2.11
N LEU A 225 1.87 9.10 -2.14
CA LEU A 225 3.32 9.17 -2.40
C LEU A 225 4.15 8.59 -1.23
N MET A 226 3.63 8.67 -0.01
CA MET A 226 4.22 8.00 1.15
C MET A 226 4.09 6.48 1.08
N ALA A 227 2.92 5.98 0.64
CA ALA A 227 2.71 4.56 0.37
C ALA A 227 3.63 4.09 -0.78
N GLU A 228 3.77 4.88 -1.84
CA GLU A 228 4.68 4.63 -2.95
C GLU A 228 6.13 4.42 -2.48
N ALA A 229 6.65 5.34 -1.66
CA ALA A 229 8.01 5.24 -1.14
C ALA A 229 8.23 3.99 -0.26
N LEU A 230 7.25 3.60 0.56
CA LEU A 230 7.31 2.35 1.34
C LEU A 230 7.23 1.11 0.44
N LEU A 231 6.36 1.12 -0.56
CA LEU A 231 6.18 0.03 -1.51
C LEU A 231 7.44 -0.15 -2.39
N ARG A 232 8.05 0.95 -2.85
CA ARG A 232 9.37 0.93 -3.53
C ARG A 232 10.46 0.34 -2.64
N ALA A 233 10.50 0.71 -1.35
CA ALA A 233 11.43 0.11 -0.37
C ALA A 233 11.17 -1.38 -0.09
N TRP A 234 10.00 -1.89 -0.46
CA TRP A 234 9.64 -3.31 -0.46
C TRP A 234 9.79 -3.99 -1.84
N ASN A 235 10.37 -3.31 -2.84
CA ASN A 235 10.47 -3.77 -4.23
C ASN A 235 9.12 -4.12 -4.88
N ALA A 236 8.08 -3.34 -4.59
CA ALA A 236 6.76 -3.50 -5.19
C ALA A 236 6.79 -3.26 -6.72
N PRO A 237 6.20 -4.14 -7.55
CA PRO A 237 6.24 -4.03 -9.00
C PRO A 237 5.30 -2.94 -9.56
N ALA A 238 5.77 -2.22 -10.57
CA ALA A 238 4.98 -1.21 -11.28
C ALA A 238 3.82 -1.80 -12.09
N VAL A 239 4.02 -2.99 -12.66
CA VAL A 239 3.13 -3.60 -13.65
C VAL A 239 1.86 -4.14 -12.99
N VAL A 240 0.71 -3.70 -13.48
CA VAL A 240 -0.59 -4.35 -13.32
C VAL A 240 -0.68 -5.44 -14.38
N THR A 241 -0.58 -5.03 -15.66
CA THR A 241 -0.48 -5.90 -16.84
C THR A 241 0.31 -5.22 -17.96
N ASP A 242 0.80 -6.00 -18.91
CA ASP A 242 1.49 -5.53 -20.11
C ASP A 242 1.00 -6.31 -21.34
N VAL A 243 0.11 -5.68 -22.11
CA VAL A 243 -0.55 -6.29 -23.27
C VAL A 243 -0.07 -5.65 -24.56
N GLU A 244 0.38 -6.47 -25.49
CA GLU A 244 0.60 -6.05 -26.88
C GLU A 244 -0.12 -6.99 -27.85
N ILE A 245 -0.93 -6.44 -28.74
CA ILE A 245 -1.66 -7.16 -29.79
C ILE A 245 -1.24 -6.62 -31.17
N ASP A 246 -1.01 -7.51 -32.12
CA ASP A 246 -0.88 -7.17 -33.54
C ASP A 246 -2.22 -7.48 -34.24
N ALA A 247 -2.93 -6.43 -34.65
CA ALA A 247 -4.23 -6.53 -35.28
C ALA A 247 -4.18 -7.13 -36.70
N ALA A 248 -3.06 -6.99 -37.40
CA ALA A 248 -2.87 -7.53 -38.75
C ALA A 248 -2.57 -9.03 -38.71
N ARG A 249 -1.77 -9.47 -37.72
CA ARG A 249 -1.44 -10.88 -37.47
C ARG A 249 -2.52 -11.61 -36.66
N LYS A 250 -3.39 -10.88 -35.95
CA LYS A 250 -4.45 -11.39 -35.07
C LYS A 250 -3.92 -12.22 -33.89
N GLU A 251 -2.79 -11.80 -33.33
CA GLU A 251 -2.10 -12.49 -32.23
C GLU A 251 -1.78 -11.53 -31.06
N PRO A 252 -1.83 -12.00 -29.80
CA PRO A 252 -1.20 -11.32 -28.68
C PRO A 252 0.31 -11.53 -28.73
N VAL A 253 1.05 -10.47 -29.03
CA VAL A 253 2.53 -10.45 -29.09
C VAL A 253 3.14 -10.46 -27.68
N ARG A 254 2.42 -9.94 -26.67
CA ARG A 254 2.87 -9.87 -25.27
C ARG A 254 1.69 -9.95 -24.29
N GLN A 255 1.89 -10.69 -23.21
CA GLN A 255 0.92 -10.92 -22.13
C GLN A 255 1.67 -10.99 -20.79
N GLY A 256 1.84 -9.84 -20.13
CA GLY A 256 2.37 -9.75 -18.75
C GLY A 256 1.23 -9.68 -17.74
N ASN A 257 1.28 -10.54 -16.70
CA ASN A 257 0.31 -10.63 -15.60
C ASN A 257 -1.18 -10.71 -16.04
N THR A 258 -1.45 -11.33 -17.19
CA THR A 258 -2.81 -11.51 -17.74
C THR A 258 -2.89 -12.70 -18.70
N HIS A 259 -4.10 -13.17 -18.97
CA HIS A 259 -4.39 -14.26 -19.91
C HIS A 259 -5.46 -13.84 -20.94
N ILE A 260 -5.11 -13.81 -22.23
CA ILE A 260 -5.97 -13.42 -23.35
C ILE A 260 -6.56 -14.67 -24.05
N THR A 261 -7.83 -14.57 -24.40
CA THR A 261 -8.63 -15.59 -25.12
C THR A 261 -9.55 -14.92 -26.15
N SER A 262 -10.10 -15.71 -27.07
CA SER A 262 -11.16 -15.27 -28.00
C SER A 262 -10.82 -14.00 -28.78
N LEU A 263 -9.55 -13.83 -29.17
CA LEU A 263 -9.10 -12.69 -29.97
C LEU A 263 -9.66 -12.80 -31.39
N HIS A 264 -10.41 -11.77 -31.80
CA HIS A 264 -11.06 -11.68 -33.08
C HIS A 264 -10.78 -10.32 -33.71
N ALA A 265 -10.49 -10.31 -35.02
CA ALA A 265 -10.27 -9.09 -35.79
C ALA A 265 -11.21 -9.05 -37.00
N ALA A 266 -12.08 -8.03 -37.01
CA ALA A 266 -13.11 -7.77 -38.01
C ALA A 266 -13.00 -6.33 -38.52
N LYS A 267 -13.98 -5.44 -38.22
CA LYS A 267 -13.83 -3.98 -38.43
C LYS A 267 -12.97 -3.31 -37.35
N GLY A 268 -12.79 -3.97 -36.21
CA GLY A 268 -11.90 -3.62 -35.11
C GLY A 268 -11.41 -4.91 -34.44
N LEU A 269 -10.95 -4.82 -33.20
CA LEU A 269 -10.59 -5.97 -32.38
C LEU A 269 -11.61 -6.22 -31.27
N THR A 270 -11.83 -7.48 -30.92
CA THR A 270 -12.44 -7.90 -29.65
C THR A 270 -11.67 -9.08 -29.05
N TRP A 271 -11.56 -9.15 -27.74
CA TRP A 271 -10.95 -10.28 -27.02
C TRP A 271 -11.46 -10.38 -25.58
N VAL A 272 -11.28 -11.54 -24.94
CA VAL A 272 -11.54 -11.72 -23.51
C VAL A 272 -10.21 -11.84 -22.76
N GLN A 273 -10.02 -11.03 -21.73
CA GLN A 273 -8.78 -10.93 -20.98
C GLN A 273 -9.07 -11.06 -19.49
N THR A 274 -8.22 -11.81 -18.78
CA THR A 274 -8.32 -11.99 -17.32
C THR A 274 -7.02 -11.53 -16.68
N ASP A 275 -7.05 -10.39 -16.01
CA ASP A 275 -5.89 -9.78 -15.36
C ASP A 275 -5.64 -10.42 -13.99
N GLU A 276 -4.39 -10.78 -13.71
CA GLU A 276 -3.97 -11.41 -12.44
C GLU A 276 -3.93 -10.42 -11.26
N ALA A 277 -4.01 -9.12 -11.58
CA ALA A 277 -3.94 -7.99 -10.67
C ALA A 277 -4.94 -6.89 -11.07
N LEU A 278 -5.26 -6.01 -10.12
CA LEU A 278 -6.01 -4.78 -10.35
C LEU A 278 -5.09 -3.54 -10.26
N PRO A 279 -5.45 -2.42 -10.92
CA PRO A 279 -4.75 -1.16 -10.77
C PRO A 279 -4.83 -0.62 -9.34
N MET A 280 -3.92 0.28 -8.99
CA MET A 280 -3.99 1.05 -7.76
C MET A 280 -5.15 2.07 -7.88
N PRO A 281 -6.13 2.05 -6.96
CA PRO A 281 -7.29 2.93 -7.07
C PRO A 281 -6.93 4.38 -6.71
N VAL A 282 -7.01 5.26 -7.70
CA VAL A 282 -6.71 6.69 -7.57
C VAL A 282 -7.85 7.52 -8.17
N ASP A 283 -8.29 8.56 -7.44
CA ASP A 283 -9.35 9.44 -7.93
C ASP A 283 -8.76 10.74 -8.49
N MET A 284 -8.44 10.71 -9.79
CA MET A 284 -7.90 11.85 -10.52
C MET A 284 -8.91 13.00 -10.71
N ARG A 285 -10.14 12.88 -10.19
CA ARG A 285 -11.12 13.99 -10.12
C ARG A 285 -10.90 14.87 -8.89
N ASP A 286 -10.23 14.39 -7.84
CA ASP A 286 -9.76 15.23 -6.74
C ASP A 286 -8.57 16.07 -7.25
N PRO A 287 -8.65 17.41 -7.26
CA PRO A 287 -7.60 18.26 -7.81
C PRO A 287 -6.29 18.17 -7.03
N ASN A 288 -6.33 17.78 -5.74
CA ASN A 288 -5.14 17.60 -4.91
C ASN A 288 -4.44 16.27 -5.24
N VAL A 289 -5.20 15.19 -5.42
CA VAL A 289 -4.67 13.89 -5.90
C VAL A 289 -4.05 14.07 -7.28
N ALA A 290 -4.77 14.73 -8.20
CA ALA A 290 -4.28 14.98 -9.54
C ALA A 290 -3.06 15.92 -9.58
N LEU A 291 -2.93 16.87 -8.65
CA LEU A 291 -1.74 17.70 -8.49
C LEU A 291 -0.55 16.89 -7.93
N ALA A 292 -0.77 16.10 -6.87
CA ALA A 292 0.28 15.29 -6.25
C ALA A 292 0.84 14.26 -7.24
N LEU A 293 -0.04 13.51 -7.93
CA LEU A 293 0.38 12.49 -8.90
C LEU A 293 1.13 13.09 -10.09
N ARG A 294 0.65 14.18 -10.71
CA ARG A 294 1.41 14.89 -11.76
C ARG A 294 2.72 15.54 -11.28
N SER A 295 2.91 15.65 -9.96
CA SER A 295 4.16 16.13 -9.35
C SER A 295 5.09 14.97 -8.95
N SER A 296 4.69 13.72 -9.15
CA SER A 296 5.42 12.52 -8.77
C SER A 296 5.79 11.67 -10.00
N ASP A 297 6.28 10.47 -9.74
CA ASP A 297 6.46 9.36 -10.68
C ASP A 297 5.61 8.13 -10.24
N PHE A 298 4.52 8.36 -9.51
CA PHE A 298 3.65 7.35 -8.90
C PHE A 298 3.03 6.36 -9.90
N VAL A 299 2.67 6.84 -11.09
CA VAL A 299 2.02 6.02 -12.11
C VAL A 299 3.04 5.05 -12.72
N GLU A 300 4.25 5.54 -12.98
CA GLU A 300 5.43 4.79 -13.39
C GLU A 300 5.93 3.86 -12.26
N ALA A 301 5.73 4.23 -11.00
CA ALA A 301 6.13 3.48 -9.82
C ALA A 301 5.32 2.21 -9.59
N LEU A 302 3.98 2.31 -9.67
CA LEU A 302 3.06 1.30 -9.13
C LEU A 302 1.85 0.97 -10.02
N ASN A 303 1.58 1.74 -11.09
CA ASN A 303 0.27 1.73 -11.76
C ASN A 303 0.33 1.60 -13.29
N GLN A 304 1.19 0.71 -13.80
CA GLN A 304 1.36 0.44 -15.24
C GLN A 304 0.43 -0.70 -15.70
N GLN A 305 -0.72 -0.38 -16.28
CA GLN A 305 -1.64 -1.33 -16.94
C GLN A 305 -1.62 -1.09 -18.46
N ALA A 306 -0.52 -1.47 -19.10
CA ALA A 306 -0.24 -1.09 -20.49
C ALA A 306 -1.07 -1.89 -21.49
N LEU A 307 -1.76 -1.19 -22.40
CA LEU A 307 -2.39 -1.76 -23.59
C LEU A 307 -1.78 -1.13 -24.84
N LYS A 308 -1.28 -1.98 -25.74
CA LYS A 308 -0.68 -1.59 -27.01
C LYS A 308 -1.26 -2.40 -28.16
N VAL A 309 -1.72 -1.72 -29.22
CA VAL A 309 -2.36 -2.35 -30.38
C VAL A 309 -1.71 -1.82 -31.66
N ARG A 310 -0.94 -2.66 -32.35
CA ARG A 310 -0.30 -2.34 -33.64
C ARG A 310 -1.13 -2.89 -34.80
N GLY A 311 -0.87 -2.40 -36.01
CA GLY A 311 -1.49 -2.94 -37.24
C GLY A 311 -2.95 -2.51 -37.48
N LEU A 312 -3.48 -1.59 -36.68
CA LEU A 312 -4.74 -0.89 -36.98
C LEU A 312 -4.58 -0.01 -38.23
N ALA A 313 -5.69 0.20 -38.95
CA ALA A 313 -5.73 1.22 -40.00
C ALA A 313 -5.75 2.62 -39.38
N ALA A 314 -5.15 3.62 -40.06
CA ALA A 314 -5.14 5.00 -39.57
C ALA A 314 -6.57 5.54 -39.39
N GLY A 315 -6.83 6.16 -38.23
CA GLY A 315 -8.16 6.61 -37.81
C GLY A 315 -8.29 6.66 -36.29
N ASN A 316 -9.49 7.02 -35.81
CA ASN A 316 -9.85 6.99 -34.40
C ASN A 316 -10.50 5.65 -34.02
N TYR A 317 -10.29 5.26 -32.76
CA TYR A 317 -10.89 4.07 -32.16
C TYR A 317 -11.34 4.37 -30.73
N THR A 318 -12.55 3.96 -30.38
CA THR A 318 -12.99 3.86 -28.99
C THR A 318 -12.53 2.52 -28.41
N VAL A 319 -11.85 2.56 -27.28
CA VAL A 319 -11.58 1.39 -26.43
C VAL A 319 -12.79 1.19 -25.50
N ARG A 320 -13.34 -0.03 -25.47
CA ARG A 320 -14.44 -0.43 -24.58
C ARG A 320 -14.04 -1.63 -23.74
N ILE A 321 -14.58 -1.72 -22.52
CA ILE A 321 -14.38 -2.84 -21.61
C ILE A 321 -15.73 -3.18 -20.96
N ASP A 322 -16.16 -4.44 -21.06
CA ASP A 322 -17.50 -4.94 -20.73
C ASP A 322 -18.63 -4.12 -21.39
N GLY A 323 -18.35 -3.60 -22.59
CA GLY A 323 -19.26 -2.73 -23.34
C GLY A 323 -19.31 -1.26 -22.89
N GLU A 324 -18.64 -0.88 -21.80
CA GLU A 324 -18.50 0.53 -21.38
C GLU A 324 -17.29 1.20 -22.08
N PRO A 325 -17.39 2.44 -22.57
CA PRO A 325 -16.28 3.14 -23.20
C PRO A 325 -15.25 3.61 -22.15
N ALA A 326 -13.98 3.20 -22.32
CA ALA A 326 -12.87 3.60 -21.46
C ALA A 326 -12.12 4.84 -21.97
N GLY A 327 -12.10 5.07 -23.28
CA GLY A 327 -11.48 6.23 -23.90
C GLY A 327 -11.47 6.16 -25.43
N ALA A 328 -11.17 7.28 -26.08
CA ALA A 328 -11.03 7.41 -27.54
C ALA A 328 -9.59 7.80 -27.89
N PHE A 329 -9.01 7.12 -28.89
CA PHE A 329 -7.59 7.20 -29.22
C PHE A 329 -7.35 7.05 -30.73
N THR A 330 -6.28 7.61 -31.27
CA THR A 330 -5.86 7.33 -32.65
C THR A 330 -5.13 5.98 -32.75
N ALA A 331 -5.07 5.43 -33.96
CA ALA A 331 -4.25 4.24 -34.27
C ALA A 331 -2.80 4.39 -33.78
N GLU A 332 -2.21 5.58 -33.91
CA GLU A 332 -0.82 5.88 -33.52
C GLU A 332 -0.65 5.94 -31.99
N GLN A 333 -1.66 6.42 -31.26
CA GLN A 333 -1.66 6.38 -29.78
C GLN A 333 -1.74 4.94 -29.28
N LEU A 334 -2.65 4.13 -29.82
CA LEU A 334 -2.75 2.70 -29.48
C LEU A 334 -1.50 1.91 -29.90
N ALA A 335 -0.89 2.24 -31.05
CA ALA A 335 0.35 1.63 -31.53
C ALA A 335 1.61 2.14 -30.80
N SER A 336 1.50 3.22 -30.03
CA SER A 336 2.52 3.66 -29.08
C SER A 336 2.37 2.93 -27.74
N GLY A 337 1.13 2.88 -27.24
CA GLY A 337 0.71 2.28 -25.97
C GLY A 337 -0.05 3.28 -25.11
N ILE A 338 -1.09 2.82 -24.41
CA ILE A 338 -1.88 3.59 -23.44
C ILE A 338 -1.84 2.90 -22.07
N ASN A 339 -2.01 3.66 -20.99
CA ASN A 339 -2.19 3.10 -19.64
C ASN A 339 -3.69 3.01 -19.31
N LEU A 340 -4.19 1.80 -19.07
CA LEU A 340 -5.59 1.58 -18.69
C LEU A 340 -5.89 1.95 -17.22
N ALA A 341 -4.87 2.05 -16.38
CA ALA A 341 -5.04 2.39 -14.96
C ALA A 341 -5.42 3.86 -14.73
N ASP A 342 -5.15 4.74 -15.71
CA ASP A 342 -5.52 6.16 -15.69
C ASP A 342 -6.93 6.42 -16.26
N LEU A 343 -7.64 5.35 -16.69
CA LEU A 343 -8.94 5.41 -17.35
C LEU A 343 -10.08 4.89 -16.45
N PRO A 344 -11.34 5.31 -16.66
CA PRO A 344 -12.50 4.87 -15.87
C PRO A 344 -12.95 3.43 -16.21
N THR A 345 -12.07 2.45 -16.00
CA THR A 345 -12.30 1.04 -16.38
C THR A 345 -13.14 0.27 -15.35
N PRO A 346 -13.77 -0.85 -15.75
CA PRO A 346 -14.38 -1.80 -14.80
C PRO A 346 -13.41 -2.33 -13.74
N MET A 347 -12.11 -2.43 -14.05
CA MET A 347 -11.06 -2.85 -13.11
C MET A 347 -10.71 -1.74 -12.11
N ALA A 348 -10.67 -0.47 -12.55
CA ALA A 348 -10.49 0.67 -11.65
C ALA A 348 -11.66 0.81 -10.65
N ARG A 349 -12.91 0.57 -11.11
CA ARG A 349 -14.08 0.49 -10.20
C ARG A 349 -13.97 -0.67 -9.20
N GLN A 350 -13.51 -1.84 -9.66
CA GLN A 350 -13.26 -3.00 -8.79
C GLN A 350 -12.14 -2.73 -7.75
N ALA A 351 -11.08 -2.04 -8.14
CA ALA A 351 -10.02 -1.62 -7.22
C ALA A 351 -10.55 -0.62 -6.16
N ALA A 352 -11.42 0.31 -6.55
CA ALA A 352 -12.06 1.26 -5.64
C ALA A 352 -13.03 0.57 -4.64
N GLU A 353 -13.77 -0.45 -5.09
CA GLU A 353 -14.57 -1.33 -4.23
C GLU A 353 -13.69 -2.00 -3.16
N VAL A 354 -12.54 -2.56 -3.55
CA VAL A 354 -11.55 -3.15 -2.64
C VAL A 354 -11.00 -2.13 -1.65
N HIS A 355 -10.61 -0.94 -2.10
CA HIS A 355 -10.13 0.13 -1.19
C HIS A 355 -11.20 0.58 -0.18
N ALA A 356 -12.47 0.67 -0.61
CA ALA A 356 -13.59 1.00 0.24
C ALA A 356 -13.94 -0.13 1.25
N LEU A 357 -13.46 -1.36 1.01
CA LEU A 357 -13.48 -2.45 1.99
C LEU A 357 -12.28 -2.37 2.94
N THR A 358 -11.08 -2.07 2.44
CA THR A 358 -9.88 -1.83 3.25
C THR A 358 -10.09 -0.71 4.27
N LEU A 359 -10.63 0.44 3.84
CA LEU A 359 -10.99 1.55 4.72
C LEU A 359 -12.06 1.16 5.75
N ARG A 360 -12.95 0.21 5.45
CA ARG A 360 -14.00 -0.23 6.40
C ARG A 360 -13.42 -1.12 7.50
N HIS A 361 -12.69 -2.18 7.15
CA HIS A 361 -12.14 -3.09 8.16
C HIS A 361 -11.14 -2.36 9.09
N ASN A 362 -10.26 -1.50 8.54
CA ASN A 362 -9.32 -0.70 9.34
C ASN A 362 -10.00 0.33 10.27
N ASN A 363 -11.27 0.69 10.01
CA ASN A 363 -12.05 1.52 10.92
C ASN A 363 -12.79 0.70 11.99
N ILE A 364 -13.21 -0.54 11.68
CA ILE A 364 -13.71 -1.49 12.71
C ILE A 364 -12.58 -1.87 13.66
N HIS A 365 -11.41 -2.25 13.14
CA HIS A 365 -10.21 -2.52 13.93
C HIS A 365 -9.86 -1.36 14.87
N ALA A 366 -9.84 -0.15 14.32
CA ALA A 366 -9.57 1.05 15.10
C ALA A 366 -10.64 1.29 16.18
N ALA A 367 -11.94 1.09 15.92
CA ALA A 367 -12.96 1.20 16.95
C ALA A 367 -12.74 0.17 18.09
N ARG A 368 -12.55 -1.10 17.70
CA ARG A 368 -12.29 -2.25 18.58
C ARG A 368 -11.09 -2.01 19.50
N TRP A 369 -9.92 -1.71 18.94
CA TRP A 369 -8.69 -1.49 19.69
C TRP A 369 -8.65 -0.11 20.38
N ARG A 370 -8.75 0.97 19.60
CA ARG A 370 -8.45 2.36 20.05
C ARG A 370 -9.52 2.95 20.96
N GLN A 371 -10.80 2.60 20.75
CA GLN A 371 -11.95 3.24 21.41
C GLN A 371 -12.58 2.38 22.51
N ILE A 372 -12.42 1.05 22.44
CA ILE A 372 -13.06 0.10 23.37
C ILE A 372 -12.00 -0.63 24.20
N GLN A 373 -11.12 -1.41 23.57
CA GLN A 373 -10.14 -2.24 24.28
C GLN A 373 -9.17 -1.42 25.15
N VAL A 374 -8.54 -0.38 24.60
CA VAL A 374 -7.53 0.40 25.32
C VAL A 374 -8.13 1.24 26.46
N PRO A 375 -9.25 1.98 26.28
CA PRO A 375 -9.85 2.72 27.39
C PRO A 375 -10.40 1.84 28.52
N LEU A 376 -10.77 0.60 28.22
CA LEU A 376 -11.35 -0.37 29.16
C LEU A 376 -10.40 -1.53 29.49
N GLU A 377 -9.08 -1.33 29.33
CA GLU A 377 -8.05 -2.39 29.51
C GLU A 377 -7.99 -2.99 30.94
N LYS A 378 -8.73 -2.41 31.90
CA LYS A 378 -8.85 -2.84 33.30
C LYS A 378 -10.21 -3.48 33.62
N ASP A 379 -11.20 -3.31 32.76
CA ASP A 379 -12.60 -3.65 33.00
C ASP A 379 -12.95 -5.02 32.42
N ASN A 380 -12.31 -6.07 32.94
CA ASN A 380 -12.44 -7.47 32.48
C ASN A 380 -13.84 -8.05 32.77
N THR A 381 -14.84 -7.59 32.02
CA THR A 381 -16.25 -7.99 32.16
C THR A 381 -16.68 -8.91 31.00
N PRO A 382 -17.60 -9.86 31.23
CA PRO A 382 -18.14 -10.71 30.16
C PRO A 382 -18.88 -9.96 29.04
N HIS A 383 -19.25 -8.70 29.25
CA HIS A 383 -19.86 -7.85 28.22
C HIS A 383 -18.82 -7.12 27.37
N LEU A 384 -17.68 -6.70 27.95
CA LEU A 384 -16.56 -6.15 27.18
C LEU A 384 -15.99 -7.19 26.22
N LEU A 385 -15.72 -8.41 26.71
CA LEU A 385 -15.16 -9.49 25.88
C LEU A 385 -16.05 -9.76 24.67
N LYS A 386 -17.36 -10.00 24.87
CA LYS A 386 -18.33 -10.21 23.78
C LYS A 386 -18.44 -9.03 22.80
N ALA A 387 -18.21 -7.79 23.26
CA ALA A 387 -18.22 -6.63 22.39
C ALA A 387 -16.95 -6.52 21.52
N LEU A 388 -15.81 -7.00 22.03
CA LEU A 388 -14.58 -7.15 21.24
C LEU A 388 -14.69 -8.32 20.25
N ASP A 389 -15.15 -9.48 20.72
CA ASP A 389 -15.36 -10.68 19.90
C ASP A 389 -16.26 -10.38 18.68
N ALA A 390 -17.40 -9.69 18.90
CA ALA A 390 -18.34 -9.32 17.84
C ALA A 390 -17.81 -8.25 16.86
N LEU A 391 -16.79 -7.46 17.26
CA LEU A 391 -16.11 -6.54 16.34
C LEU A 391 -15.03 -7.25 15.53
N ASP A 392 -14.36 -8.26 16.10
CA ASP A 392 -13.43 -9.13 15.37
C ASP A 392 -14.17 -9.97 14.32
N GLU A 393 -15.36 -10.48 14.63
CA GLU A 393 -16.25 -11.15 13.66
C GLU A 393 -16.68 -10.18 12.52
N LEU A 394 -17.03 -8.94 12.84
CA LEU A 394 -17.41 -7.92 11.85
C LEU A 394 -16.22 -7.49 10.96
N GLU A 395 -15.01 -7.42 11.52
CA GLU A 395 -13.79 -7.17 10.74
C GLU A 395 -13.50 -8.34 9.79
N ALA A 396 -13.67 -9.58 10.25
CA ALA A 396 -13.46 -10.78 9.45
C ALA A 396 -14.44 -10.91 8.26
N ASP A 397 -15.71 -10.55 8.42
CA ASP A 397 -16.65 -10.51 7.29
C ASP A 397 -16.30 -9.41 6.27
N LEU A 398 -15.82 -8.24 6.69
CA LEU A 398 -15.33 -7.18 5.78
C LEU A 398 -14.05 -7.59 5.04
N LEU A 399 -13.13 -8.29 5.70
CA LEU A 399 -11.93 -8.87 5.07
C LEU A 399 -12.30 -9.97 4.05
N LYS A 400 -13.32 -10.77 4.34
CA LYS A 400 -13.87 -11.78 3.41
C LYS A 400 -14.57 -11.13 2.21
N GLU A 401 -15.33 -10.05 2.40
CA GLU A 401 -15.83 -9.21 1.30
C GLU A 401 -14.67 -8.65 0.45
N GLN A 402 -13.63 -8.08 1.07
CA GLN A 402 -12.44 -7.53 0.41
C GLN A 402 -11.75 -8.59 -0.48
N ARG A 403 -11.52 -9.78 0.09
CA ARG A 403 -10.85 -10.90 -0.61
C ARG A 403 -11.72 -11.57 -1.67
N ALA A 404 -13.04 -11.45 -1.60
CA ALA A 404 -13.94 -11.83 -2.70
C ALA A 404 -13.97 -10.77 -3.82
N ALA A 405 -14.07 -9.48 -3.46
CA ALA A 405 -14.15 -8.37 -4.40
C ALA A 405 -12.90 -8.27 -5.30
N VAL A 406 -11.71 -8.56 -4.77
CA VAL A 406 -10.43 -8.43 -5.46
C VAL A 406 -10.10 -9.54 -6.46
N GLN A 407 -10.87 -10.65 -6.49
CA GLN A 407 -10.52 -11.78 -7.36
C GLN A 407 -10.51 -11.41 -8.85
N PRO A 408 -9.57 -11.96 -9.65
CA PRO A 408 -9.56 -11.84 -11.10
C PRO A 408 -10.93 -12.13 -11.74
N ARG A 409 -11.35 -11.29 -12.68
CA ARG A 409 -12.60 -11.46 -13.44
C ARG A 409 -12.28 -11.37 -14.94
N PRO A 410 -12.77 -12.28 -15.79
CA PRO A 410 -12.65 -12.13 -17.24
C PRO A 410 -13.44 -10.90 -17.69
N ARG A 411 -12.83 -10.07 -18.54
CA ARG A 411 -13.41 -8.84 -19.11
C ARG A 411 -13.45 -8.94 -20.63
N LEU A 412 -14.52 -8.43 -21.24
CA LEU A 412 -14.61 -8.30 -22.70
C LEU A 412 -14.00 -6.96 -23.12
N TYR A 413 -12.90 -7.01 -23.86
CA TYR A 413 -12.25 -5.84 -24.44
C TYR A 413 -12.66 -5.66 -25.90
N GLU A 414 -12.88 -4.41 -26.31
CA GLU A 414 -13.18 -4.03 -27.69
C GLU A 414 -12.36 -2.80 -28.09
N VAL A 415 -11.84 -2.79 -29.32
CA VAL A 415 -11.21 -1.62 -29.97
C VAL A 415 -11.97 -1.41 -31.28
N VAL A 416 -12.93 -0.49 -31.26
CA VAL A 416 -13.87 -0.26 -32.37
C VAL A 416 -13.55 1.06 -33.07
N PRO A 417 -13.53 1.11 -34.42
CA PRO A 417 -13.39 2.37 -35.14
C PRO A 417 -14.63 3.26 -34.94
N GLU A 418 -14.42 4.56 -35.04
CA GLU A 418 -15.47 5.61 -34.96
C GLU A 418 -16.18 5.84 -36.31
#